data_AF-A0A9E2G692-F1
#
_entry.id   AF-A0A9E2G692-F1
#
_cell.length_a   1.000
_cell.length_b   1.000
_cell.length_c   1.000
_cell.angle_alpha   90.00
_cell.angle_beta   90.00
_cell.angle_gamma   90.00
#
_symmetry.space_group_name_H-M   'P 1'
#
loop_
_entity.id
_entity.type
_entity.pdbx_description
1 polymer ?
#
loop_
_entity_poly.entity_id
_entity_poly.type
_entity_poly.pdbx_seq_one_letter_code
_entity_poly.pdbx_strand_id
1 'polypeptide(L)'
;MAEKYVPGIKEKLEPLIGSFQTPPEGTPCCCQPAEAAPVVVDKPAPAPSAAEKPAKAEKPAKAEKQAPARGENSVLRDQLEALPDEMLTQLFSRNQFLKVLYLMVISDRRWLSPQEISEMGDLVGYHVLPQNVRKVIQQKGMDQGLIKVRDRAESRKGAKEYHITSKGETLLKSEFNLD
;
A
#
# COMPACT_ATOMS: atom_id res chain seq x y z
N MET A 1 -18.24 -26.36 13.13
CA MET A 1 -19.38 -25.71 12.43
C MET A 1 -19.12 -25.55 10.92
N ALA A 2 -18.52 -26.54 10.23
CA ALA A 2 -18.08 -26.37 8.84
C ALA A 2 -19.08 -26.94 7.80
N GLU A 3 -19.88 -27.94 8.17
CA GLU A 3 -20.76 -28.69 7.25
C GLU A 3 -21.96 -27.89 6.70
N LYS A 4 -22.11 -26.62 7.09
CA LYS A 4 -23.26 -25.77 6.70
C LYS A 4 -23.08 -24.99 5.39
N TYR A 5 -21.92 -25.10 4.73
CA TYR A 5 -21.61 -24.31 3.53
C TYR A 5 -21.21 -25.11 2.28
N VAL A 6 -20.75 -26.36 2.41
CA VAL A 6 -20.51 -27.27 1.26
C VAL A 6 -20.82 -28.73 1.67
N PRO A 7 -21.86 -29.36 1.11
CA PRO A 7 -22.07 -30.80 1.23
C PRO A 7 -20.89 -31.58 0.60
N GLY A 8 -20.43 -32.64 1.27
CA GLY A 8 -19.35 -33.51 0.75
C GLY A 8 -17.92 -32.94 0.86
N ILE A 9 -17.67 -31.87 1.63
CA ILE A 9 -16.30 -31.33 1.79
C ILE A 9 -15.37 -32.27 2.60
N LYS A 10 -15.93 -33.13 3.45
CA LYS A 10 -15.18 -34.12 4.27
C LYS A 10 -14.48 -35.17 3.40
N GLU A 11 -15.23 -35.86 2.56
CA GLU A 11 -14.75 -36.94 1.69
C GLU A 11 -13.66 -36.47 0.70
N LYS A 12 -13.65 -35.17 0.36
CA LYS A 12 -12.62 -34.56 -0.50
C LYS A 12 -11.33 -34.16 0.22
N LEU A 13 -11.28 -34.23 1.55
CA LEU A 13 -10.11 -33.83 2.35
C LEU A 13 -9.36 -35.01 2.98
N GLU A 14 -10.04 -36.12 3.27
CA GLU A 14 -9.42 -37.32 3.83
C GLU A 14 -8.21 -37.88 3.03
N PRO A 15 -8.21 -37.94 1.67
CA PRO A 15 -7.03 -38.42 0.92
C PRO A 15 -5.83 -37.47 0.94
N LEU A 16 -5.94 -36.24 1.48
CA LEU A 16 -4.85 -35.26 1.55
C LEU A 16 -4.16 -35.18 2.92
N ILE A 17 -4.66 -35.91 3.94
CA ILE A 17 -4.10 -35.91 5.30
C ILE A 17 -3.10 -37.07 5.51
N GLY A 18 -3.05 -38.04 4.58
CA GLY A 18 -2.22 -39.25 4.62
C GLY A 18 -0.71 -39.06 4.39
N SER A 19 -0.09 -37.96 4.84
CA SER A 19 1.36 -37.73 4.73
C SER A 19 1.97 -36.89 5.86
N PHE A 20 1.35 -36.85 7.03
CA PHE A 20 2.05 -36.44 8.25
C PHE A 20 3.02 -37.55 8.70
N GLN A 21 4.27 -37.48 8.22
CA GLN A 21 5.36 -38.27 8.81
C GLN A 21 5.64 -37.76 10.22
N THR A 22 5.42 -38.62 11.22
CA THR A 22 5.85 -38.39 12.59
C THR A 22 7.37 -38.56 12.71
N PRO A 23 8.13 -37.55 13.15
CA PRO A 23 9.45 -37.79 13.73
C PRO A 23 9.28 -38.52 15.07
N PRO A 24 10.16 -39.48 15.42
CA PRO A 24 10.01 -40.30 16.62
C PRO A 24 10.34 -39.52 17.91
N GLU A 25 9.78 -39.98 19.03
CA GLU A 25 10.13 -39.52 20.38
C GLU A 25 11.58 -39.88 20.75
N GLY A 26 12.24 -39.05 21.57
CA GLY A 26 13.43 -39.50 22.31
C GLY A 26 14.60 -38.53 22.47
N THR A 27 14.43 -37.37 23.12
CA THR A 27 15.45 -36.75 23.99
C THR A 27 14.82 -35.63 24.84
N PRO A 28 15.36 -35.31 26.04
CA PRO A 28 14.61 -34.57 27.08
C PRO A 28 14.65 -33.04 26.94
N CYS A 29 13.61 -32.39 27.47
CA CYS A 29 13.50 -30.94 27.53
C CYS A 29 14.43 -30.34 28.61
N CYS A 30 15.33 -29.44 28.20
CA CYS A 30 16.14 -28.63 29.10
C CYS A 30 15.87 -27.13 28.88
N CYS A 31 14.80 -26.60 29.48
CA CYS A 31 14.66 -25.18 29.84
C CYS A 31 13.64 -25.06 30.99
N GLN A 32 13.94 -24.22 31.99
CA GLN A 32 13.21 -24.17 33.26
C GLN A 32 11.97 -23.27 33.18
N PRO A 33 10.88 -23.58 33.90
CA PRO A 33 9.87 -22.59 34.26
C PRO A 33 10.44 -21.67 35.35
N ALA A 34 10.49 -20.36 35.09
CA ALA A 34 10.85 -19.34 36.07
C ALA A 34 9.60 -18.55 36.46
N GLU A 35 9.11 -18.77 37.68
CA GLU A 35 7.88 -18.20 38.24
C GLU A 35 8.17 -16.86 38.95
N ALA A 36 7.41 -15.79 38.64
CA ALA A 36 7.52 -14.52 39.36
C ALA A 36 6.26 -13.63 39.23
N ALA A 37 5.56 -13.41 40.35
CA ALA A 37 4.52 -12.41 40.60
C ALA A 37 4.39 -12.18 42.14
N PRO A 38 3.66 -11.15 42.66
CA PRO A 38 2.98 -10.04 41.98
C PRO A 38 3.81 -8.72 41.98
N VAL A 39 3.51 -7.53 42.53
CA VAL A 39 2.59 -7.01 43.58
C VAL A 39 1.89 -5.69 43.11
N VAL A 40 0.81 -5.29 43.82
CA VAL A 40 0.11 -3.98 43.79
C VAL A 40 1.05 -2.84 44.28
N VAL A 41 0.89 -1.52 44.05
CA VAL A 41 -0.23 -0.54 44.18
C VAL A 41 0.15 0.79 43.43
N ASP A 42 -0.66 1.84 43.17
CA ASP A 42 -2.08 2.23 43.40
C ASP A 42 -2.56 3.32 42.38
N LYS A 43 -3.71 3.95 42.64
CA LYS A 43 -4.34 5.16 42.03
C LYS A 43 -3.75 6.49 42.60
N PRO A 44 -4.01 7.70 42.03
CA PRO A 44 -5.32 8.19 41.55
C PRO A 44 -5.33 8.92 40.19
N ALA A 45 -6.53 9.34 39.76
CA ALA A 45 -6.73 10.31 38.68
C ALA A 45 -6.92 11.73 39.27
N PRO A 46 -6.74 12.78 38.45
CA PRO A 46 -7.91 13.61 38.16
C PRO A 46 -8.05 14.09 36.71
N ALA A 47 -9.24 14.58 36.40
CA ALA A 47 -9.59 15.45 35.29
C ALA A 47 -10.57 16.52 35.85
N PRO A 48 -11.01 17.55 35.09
CA PRO A 48 -10.59 17.99 33.76
C PRO A 48 -10.04 19.43 33.78
N SER A 49 -9.91 20.07 32.62
CA SER A 49 -9.98 21.53 32.50
C SER A 49 -10.64 21.90 31.15
N ALA A 50 -11.28 23.06 31.12
CA ALA A 50 -12.17 23.49 30.04
C ALA A 50 -11.87 24.94 29.62
N ALA A 51 -12.55 25.39 28.55
CA ALA A 51 -12.32 26.64 27.83
C ALA A 51 -10.97 26.69 27.07
N GLU A 52 -10.81 27.48 25.99
CA GLU A 52 -11.71 28.51 25.46
C GLU A 52 -11.69 28.58 23.91
N LYS A 53 -12.68 29.26 23.31
CA LYS A 53 -12.69 29.68 21.90
C LYS A 53 -12.75 31.21 21.85
N PRO A 54 -11.92 31.84 21.01
CA PRO A 54 -12.45 32.57 19.86
C PRO A 54 -11.86 32.00 18.54
N ALA A 55 -12.55 31.85 17.41
CA ALA A 55 -13.53 32.67 16.66
C ALA A 55 -12.89 33.48 15.51
N LYS A 56 -13.26 33.10 14.27
CA LYS A 56 -13.20 33.82 12.98
C LYS A 56 -12.04 34.80 12.71
N ALA A 57 -11.24 34.49 11.68
CA ALA A 57 -10.75 35.48 10.72
C ALA A 57 -10.87 34.93 9.27
N GLU A 58 -11.09 35.85 8.35
CA GLU A 58 -11.61 35.71 6.99
C GLU A 58 -10.77 34.96 5.93
N LYS A 59 -11.49 34.34 4.98
CA LYS A 59 -11.10 34.27 3.55
C LYS A 59 -11.20 35.70 2.97
N PRO A 60 -10.32 36.16 2.06
CA PRO A 60 -10.21 35.45 0.78
C PRO A 60 -8.87 35.51 0.02
N ALA A 61 -8.59 34.42 -0.68
CA ALA A 61 -7.99 34.48 -2.02
C ALA A 61 -8.63 33.38 -2.88
N LYS A 62 -9.17 33.74 -4.05
CA LYS A 62 -9.44 32.74 -5.10
C LYS A 62 -8.09 32.43 -5.75
N ALA A 63 -7.45 31.35 -5.32
CA ALA A 63 -6.37 30.77 -6.12
C ALA A 63 -6.97 30.38 -7.47
N GLU A 64 -6.55 31.07 -8.52
CA GLU A 64 -7.07 30.90 -9.87
C GLU A 64 -6.83 29.46 -10.34
N LYS A 65 -7.83 28.81 -10.93
CA LYS A 65 -7.67 27.47 -11.49
C LYS A 65 -6.84 27.57 -12.77
N GLN A 66 -5.51 27.60 -12.63
CA GLN A 66 -4.61 27.16 -13.68
C GLN A 66 -4.99 25.71 -14.02
N ALA A 67 -5.61 25.51 -15.19
CA ALA A 67 -5.78 24.19 -15.74
C ALA A 67 -4.37 23.63 -16.00
N PRO A 68 -4.02 22.42 -15.50
CA PRO A 68 -2.68 21.88 -15.70
C PRO A 68 -2.39 21.74 -17.20
N ALA A 69 -1.17 22.11 -17.62
CA ALA A 69 -0.78 22.14 -19.01
C ALA A 69 -0.96 20.76 -19.67
N ARG A 70 -1.96 20.67 -20.56
CA ARG A 70 -2.47 19.41 -21.12
C ARG A 70 -1.60 18.81 -22.23
N GLY A 71 -0.52 19.49 -22.61
CA GLY A 71 0.32 19.19 -23.78
C GLY A 71 1.02 17.84 -23.73
N GLU A 72 2.04 17.69 -22.88
CA GLU A 72 2.87 16.47 -22.84
C GLU A 72 2.33 15.42 -21.85
N ASN A 73 1.65 15.86 -20.79
CA ASN A 73 1.26 14.99 -19.68
C ASN A 73 0.19 13.94 -20.06
N SER A 74 -0.65 14.22 -21.07
CA SER A 74 -1.59 13.20 -21.59
C SER A 74 -0.83 12.07 -22.27
N VAL A 75 0.12 12.42 -23.14
CA VAL A 75 0.77 11.51 -24.11
C VAL A 75 1.36 10.27 -23.45
N LEU A 76 2.05 10.40 -22.31
CA LEU A 76 2.59 9.22 -21.61
C LEU A 76 1.51 8.29 -21.05
N ARG A 77 0.37 8.84 -20.60
CA ARG A 77 -0.77 8.02 -20.16
C ARG A 77 -1.38 7.30 -21.36
N ASP A 78 -1.61 8.04 -22.46
CA ASP A 78 -2.21 7.52 -23.69
C ASP A 78 -1.31 6.44 -24.34
N GLN A 79 0.02 6.60 -24.29
CA GLN A 79 1.02 5.60 -24.69
C GLN A 79 0.97 4.34 -23.80
N LEU A 80 0.93 4.50 -22.47
CA LEU A 80 0.95 3.39 -21.52
C LEU A 80 -0.36 2.57 -21.55
N GLU A 81 -1.51 3.22 -21.78
CA GLU A 81 -2.81 2.55 -21.94
C GLU A 81 -2.95 1.84 -23.31
N ALA A 82 -2.08 2.14 -24.27
CA ALA A 82 -2.01 1.48 -25.58
C ALA A 82 -1.03 0.28 -25.64
N LEU A 83 -0.35 -0.05 -24.54
CA LEU A 83 0.60 -1.17 -24.49
C LEU A 83 -0.11 -2.54 -24.41
N PRO A 84 0.47 -3.61 -25.01
CA PRO A 84 -0.06 -4.96 -24.86
C PRO A 84 -0.01 -5.45 -23.40
N ASP A 85 -1.10 -6.05 -22.92
CA ASP A 85 -1.22 -6.68 -21.59
C ASP A 85 -0.11 -7.70 -21.31
N GLU A 86 0.40 -8.38 -22.33
CA GLU A 86 1.50 -9.34 -22.23
C GLU A 86 2.82 -8.66 -21.80
N MET A 87 3.12 -7.49 -22.37
CA MET A 87 4.31 -6.70 -22.02
C MET A 87 4.17 -6.11 -20.61
N LEU A 88 3.00 -5.56 -20.28
CA LEU A 88 2.68 -5.05 -18.95
C LEU A 88 2.81 -6.17 -17.90
N THR A 89 2.26 -7.34 -18.15
CA THR A 89 2.36 -8.52 -17.27
C THR A 89 3.79 -9.03 -17.12
N GLN A 90 4.58 -9.09 -18.21
CA GLN A 90 5.98 -9.51 -18.16
C GLN A 90 6.86 -8.52 -17.35
N LEU A 91 6.64 -7.22 -17.48
CA LEU A 91 7.42 -6.20 -16.75
C LEU A 91 6.96 -6.06 -15.30
N PHE A 92 5.64 -6.10 -15.02
CA PHE A 92 5.12 -5.96 -13.66
C PHE A 92 5.33 -7.19 -12.78
N SER A 93 5.35 -8.40 -13.35
CA SER A 93 5.75 -9.61 -12.62
C SER A 93 7.21 -9.52 -12.13
N ARG A 94 8.11 -8.99 -12.97
CA ARG A 94 9.53 -8.79 -12.65
C ARG A 94 9.79 -7.56 -11.75
N ASN A 95 9.05 -6.47 -11.91
CA ASN A 95 9.33 -5.19 -11.26
C ASN A 95 8.06 -4.52 -10.72
N GLN A 96 7.65 -4.92 -9.51
CA GLN A 96 6.50 -4.36 -8.77
C GLN A 96 6.58 -2.83 -8.57
N PHE A 97 7.76 -2.23 -8.67
CA PHE A 97 7.90 -0.78 -8.60
C PHE A 97 7.45 -0.08 -9.89
N LEU A 98 7.72 -0.64 -11.08
CA LEU A 98 7.19 -0.10 -12.34
C LEU A 98 5.67 -0.21 -12.40
N LYS A 99 5.09 -1.29 -11.85
CA LYS A 99 3.65 -1.40 -11.65
C LYS A 99 3.10 -0.22 -10.84
N VAL A 100 3.72 0.11 -9.70
CA VAL A 100 3.30 1.25 -8.88
C VAL A 100 3.46 2.59 -9.59
N LEU A 101 4.52 2.79 -10.37
CA LEU A 101 4.69 4.00 -11.19
C LEU A 101 3.63 4.09 -12.30
N TYR A 102 3.35 2.99 -13.01
CA TYR A 102 2.30 2.92 -14.04
C TYR A 102 0.93 3.32 -13.47
N LEU A 103 0.54 2.73 -12.33
CA LEU A 103 -0.69 3.08 -11.62
C LEU A 103 -0.75 4.57 -11.24
N MET A 104 0.39 5.16 -10.84
CA MET A 104 0.46 6.61 -10.61
C MET A 104 0.26 7.44 -11.88
N VAL A 105 0.75 7.03 -13.06
CA VAL A 105 0.54 7.80 -14.30
C VAL A 105 -0.93 7.73 -14.75
N ILE A 106 -1.53 6.54 -14.83
CA ILE A 106 -2.94 6.39 -15.25
C ILE A 106 -3.93 7.04 -14.28
N SER A 107 -3.52 7.31 -13.02
CA SER A 107 -4.31 8.06 -12.03
C SER A 107 -4.50 9.56 -12.33
N ASP A 108 -4.06 10.05 -13.49
CA ASP A 108 -3.79 11.48 -13.76
C ASP A 108 -2.71 12.08 -12.84
N ARG A 109 -1.73 11.27 -12.40
CA ARG A 109 -0.65 11.68 -11.47
C ARG A 109 -1.14 12.29 -10.16
N ARG A 110 -2.30 11.86 -9.67
CA ARG A 110 -2.88 12.38 -8.42
C ARG A 110 -1.97 12.04 -7.22
N TRP A 111 -2.14 12.79 -6.13
CA TRP A 111 -1.55 12.41 -4.84
C TRP A 111 -2.36 11.26 -4.26
N LEU A 112 -1.76 10.07 -4.22
CA LEU A 112 -2.44 8.84 -3.77
C LEU A 112 -1.79 8.28 -2.51
N SER A 113 -2.61 7.77 -1.60
CA SER A 113 -2.17 6.89 -0.53
C SER A 113 -1.91 5.46 -1.06
N PRO A 114 -1.17 4.62 -0.32
CA PRO A 114 -0.93 3.23 -0.71
C PRO A 114 -2.18 2.35 -0.80
N GLN A 115 -3.29 2.81 -0.22
CA GLN A 115 -4.58 2.13 -0.30
C GLN A 115 -5.23 2.38 -1.67
N GLU A 116 -5.35 3.64 -2.07
CA GLU A 116 -5.92 4.03 -3.37
C GLU A 116 -5.09 3.49 -4.55
N ILE A 117 -3.77 3.31 -4.38
CA ILE A 117 -2.89 2.64 -5.38
C ILE A 117 -3.19 1.14 -5.47
N SER A 118 -3.46 0.45 -4.35
CA SER A 118 -3.87 -0.96 -4.37
C SER A 118 -5.20 -1.12 -5.08
N GLU A 119 -6.21 -0.35 -4.66
CA GLU A 119 -7.57 -0.39 -5.21
C GLU A 119 -7.58 -0.09 -6.72
N MET A 120 -6.76 0.85 -7.17
CA MET A 120 -6.56 1.12 -8.59
C MET A 120 -5.87 -0.03 -9.32
N GLY A 121 -4.86 -0.66 -8.71
CA GLY A 121 -4.25 -1.89 -9.21
C GLY A 121 -5.25 -3.04 -9.30
N ASP A 122 -6.20 -3.12 -8.37
CA ASP A 122 -7.23 -4.15 -8.35
C ASP A 122 -8.27 -3.94 -9.46
N LEU A 123 -8.63 -2.69 -9.77
CA LEU A 123 -9.51 -2.32 -10.90
C LEU A 123 -8.93 -2.62 -12.28
N VAL A 124 -7.60 -2.55 -12.46
CA VAL A 124 -6.92 -2.84 -13.75
C VAL A 124 -6.29 -4.24 -13.80
N GLY A 125 -6.69 -5.16 -12.92
CA GLY A 125 -6.17 -6.55 -12.88
C GLY A 125 -4.73 -6.69 -12.36
N TYR A 126 -4.04 -5.58 -12.08
CA TYR A 126 -2.67 -5.54 -11.60
C TYR A 126 -2.58 -5.46 -10.07
N HIS A 127 -3.19 -6.40 -9.34
CA HIS A 127 -3.23 -6.44 -7.86
C HIS A 127 -1.87 -6.15 -7.19
N VAL A 128 -1.84 -5.22 -6.21
CA VAL A 128 -0.62 -4.87 -5.46
C VAL A 128 -0.93 -4.34 -4.05
N LEU A 129 -0.68 -5.16 -3.03
CA LEU A 129 -1.08 -4.88 -1.65
C LEU A 129 -0.54 -3.52 -1.11
N PRO A 130 -1.31 -2.79 -0.27
CA PRO A 130 -0.90 -1.48 0.27
C PRO A 130 0.39 -1.48 1.10
N GLN A 131 0.82 -2.65 1.59
CA GLN A 131 2.11 -2.83 2.27
C GLN A 131 3.27 -2.92 1.26
N ASN A 132 3.07 -3.64 0.15
CA ASN A 132 4.04 -3.75 -0.94
C ASN A 132 4.25 -2.39 -1.62
N VAL A 133 3.16 -1.63 -1.83
CA VAL A 133 3.24 -0.25 -2.35
C VAL A 133 4.16 0.62 -1.47
N ARG A 134 3.95 0.64 -0.14
CA ARG A 134 4.84 1.38 0.78
C ARG A 134 6.29 0.92 0.67
N LYS A 135 6.52 -0.40 0.67
CA LYS A 135 7.85 -1.01 0.61
C LYS A 135 8.60 -0.61 -0.66
N VAL A 136 8.01 -0.77 -1.86
CA VAL A 136 8.70 -0.44 -3.12
C VAL A 136 8.91 1.07 -3.30
N ILE A 137 7.98 1.90 -2.82
CA ILE A 137 8.18 3.36 -2.84
C ILE A 137 9.31 3.77 -1.91
N GLN A 138 9.41 3.20 -0.71
CA GLN A 138 10.50 3.49 0.21
C GLN A 138 11.85 3.01 -0.34
N GLN A 139 11.93 1.77 -0.87
CA GLN A 139 13.18 1.14 -1.32
C GLN A 139 13.72 1.62 -2.69
N LYS A 140 12.90 2.28 -3.51
CA LYS A 140 13.29 2.75 -4.86
C LYS A 140 12.77 4.16 -5.19
N GLY A 141 11.53 4.45 -4.83
CA GLY A 141 10.87 5.71 -5.17
C GLY A 141 11.46 6.95 -4.48
N MET A 142 11.70 6.86 -3.17
CA MET A 142 12.22 7.96 -2.36
C MET A 142 13.71 8.19 -2.62
N ASP A 143 14.55 7.18 -2.39
CA ASP A 143 16.01 7.26 -2.45
C ASP A 143 16.54 7.74 -3.82
N GLN A 144 15.81 7.46 -4.90
CA GLN A 144 16.18 7.86 -6.27
C GLN A 144 15.47 9.14 -6.75
N GLY A 145 14.59 9.76 -5.94
CA GLY A 145 13.85 10.97 -6.30
C GLY A 145 12.73 10.77 -7.35
N LEU A 146 12.29 9.52 -7.53
CA LEU A 146 11.28 9.13 -8.53
C LEU A 146 9.84 9.39 -8.03
N ILE A 147 9.65 9.49 -6.72
CA ILE A 147 8.35 9.72 -6.06
C ILE A 147 8.51 10.78 -4.97
N LYS A 148 7.66 11.82 -5.01
CA LYS A 148 7.47 12.78 -3.93
C LYS A 148 6.52 12.21 -2.88
N VAL A 149 6.73 12.59 -1.62
CA VAL A 149 5.94 12.15 -0.47
C VAL A 149 5.48 13.37 0.33
N ARG A 150 4.25 13.35 0.83
CA ARG A 150 3.71 14.34 1.77
C ARG A 150 2.80 13.67 2.79
N ASP A 151 2.53 14.35 3.91
CA ASP A 151 1.51 13.91 4.86
C ASP A 151 0.11 14.37 4.39
N ARG A 152 -0.90 13.48 4.49
CA ARG A 152 -2.30 13.77 4.15
C ARG A 152 -2.89 14.71 5.19
N ALA A 153 -3.18 15.95 4.82
CA ALA A 153 -3.60 17.03 5.74
C ALA A 153 -4.81 16.67 6.63
N GLU A 154 -5.73 15.82 6.16
CA GLU A 154 -6.92 15.39 6.91
C GLU A 154 -6.66 14.18 7.83
N SER A 155 -5.46 13.59 7.78
CA SER A 155 -5.13 12.36 8.52
C SER A 155 -4.67 12.60 9.95
N ARG A 156 -5.56 12.33 10.91
CA ARG A 156 -5.24 12.24 12.35
C ARG A 156 -4.18 11.19 12.73
N LYS A 157 -3.71 10.37 11.77
CA LYS A 157 -2.74 9.28 11.99
C LYS A 157 -1.44 9.43 11.18
N GLY A 158 -1.17 10.62 10.60
CA GLY A 158 0.04 10.84 9.81
C GLY A 158 0.15 9.94 8.57
N ALA A 159 -0.99 9.64 7.92
CA ALA A 159 -0.99 8.87 6.68
C ALA A 159 -0.31 9.67 5.57
N LYS A 160 0.50 8.99 4.74
CA LYS A 160 1.28 9.61 3.67
C LYS A 160 0.64 9.41 2.30
N GLU A 161 0.77 10.43 1.47
CA GLU A 161 0.44 10.44 0.05
C GLU A 161 1.71 10.51 -0.79
N TYR A 162 1.60 9.98 -1.99
CA TYR A 162 2.68 9.75 -2.93
C TYR A 162 2.29 10.29 -4.30
N HIS A 163 3.25 10.85 -5.02
CA HIS A 163 3.06 11.42 -6.35
C HIS A 163 4.33 11.20 -7.17
N ILE A 164 4.19 10.64 -8.36
CA ILE A 164 5.29 10.39 -9.29
C ILE A 164 5.99 11.70 -9.68
N THR A 165 7.31 11.67 -9.87
CA THR A 165 8.06 12.80 -10.42
C THR A 165 8.32 12.60 -11.91
N SER A 166 8.63 13.68 -12.63
CA SER A 166 9.06 13.61 -14.03
C SER A 166 10.21 12.61 -14.25
N LYS A 167 11.08 12.40 -13.26
CA LYS A 167 12.15 11.37 -13.32
C LYS A 167 11.60 9.94 -13.21
N GLY A 168 10.54 9.72 -12.41
CA GLY A 168 9.79 8.47 -12.39
C GLY A 168 9.06 8.19 -13.71
N GLU A 169 8.55 9.24 -14.36
CA GLU A 169 7.96 9.16 -15.69
C GLU A 169 9.01 8.87 -16.78
N THR A 170 10.20 9.49 -16.72
CA THR A 170 11.33 9.14 -17.60
C THR A 170 11.76 7.69 -17.42
N LEU A 171 11.75 7.16 -16.19
CA LEU A 171 12.06 5.75 -15.95
C LEU A 171 11.03 4.82 -16.62
N LEU A 172 9.73 5.11 -16.48
CA LEU A 172 8.68 4.38 -17.21
C LEU A 172 8.91 4.44 -18.73
N LYS A 173 9.17 5.63 -19.29
CA LYS A 173 9.49 5.79 -20.71
C LYS A 173 10.67 4.90 -21.14
N SER A 174 11.76 4.89 -20.39
CA SER A 174 12.93 4.06 -20.73
C SER A 174 12.69 2.55 -20.61
N GLU A 175 11.91 2.09 -19.63
CA GLU A 175 11.65 0.66 -19.40
C GLU A 175 10.62 0.10 -20.40
N PHE A 176 9.70 0.94 -20.88
CA PHE A 176 8.72 0.59 -21.93
C PHE A 176 9.16 0.98 -23.36
N ASN A 177 10.30 1.66 -23.52
CA ASN A 177 10.82 2.19 -24.79
C ASN A 177 9.82 3.14 -25.49
N LEU A 178 9.36 4.15 -24.75
CA LEU A 178 8.40 5.17 -25.21
C LEU A 178 9.08 6.53 -25.38
N ASP A 179 8.77 7.22 -26.49
CA ASP A 179 9.24 8.59 -26.80
C ASP A 179 8.54 9.67 -25.96
#